data_AF-A0A661BV96-F1
#
_entry.id   AF-A0A661BV96-F1
#
_cell.length_a   1.000
_cell.length_b   1.000
_cell.length_c   1.000
_cell.angle_alpha   90.00
_cell.angle_beta   90.00
_cell.angle_gamma   90.00
#
_symmetry.space_group_name_H-M   'P 1'
#
loop_
_entity.id
_entity.type
_entity.pdbx_description
1 polymer ?
#
loop_
_entity_poly.entity_id
_entity_poly.type
_entity_poly.pdbx_seq_one_letter_code
_entity_poly.pdbx_strand_id
1 'polypeptide(L)'
;MKHLCSILFLLALIPVQSQAQDSNGHFAIWGMGNKSCHSYNISRNTDEEQRYKDYIMGFFTAFNIQMPDTYRIAGHMNLEEILVWLDDYCEVKPILAFEQSLADFIADNYDDRMKKAPSKFQR
;
A
#
# COMPACT_ATOMS: atom_id res chain seq x y z
N MET A 1 -38.12 -14.22 22.72
CA MET A 1 -38.12 -12.82 22.23
C MET A 1 -37.02 -11.96 22.85
N LYS A 2 -36.86 -11.87 24.18
CA LYS A 2 -35.76 -11.11 24.82
C LYS A 2 -34.35 -11.52 24.34
N HIS A 3 -34.07 -12.82 24.25
CA HIS A 3 -32.78 -13.32 23.75
C HIS A 3 -32.55 -13.06 22.26
N LEU A 4 -33.62 -12.95 21.45
CA LEU A 4 -33.52 -12.66 20.02
C LEU A 4 -33.10 -11.19 19.79
N CYS A 5 -33.63 -10.25 20.59
CA CYS A 5 -33.17 -8.86 20.58
C CYS A 5 -31.72 -8.73 21.08
N SER A 6 -31.32 -9.47 22.11
CA SER A 6 -29.92 -9.45 22.59
C SER A 6 -28.93 -9.98 21.54
N ILE A 7 -29.30 -11.02 20.78
CA ILE A 7 -28.45 -11.54 19.70
C ILE A 7 -28.35 -10.53 18.54
N LEU A 8 -29.47 -9.89 18.16
CA LEU A 8 -29.48 -8.88 17.11
C LEU A 8 -28.59 -7.66 17.46
N PHE A 9 -28.57 -7.26 18.74
CA PHE A 9 -27.74 -6.15 19.21
C PHE A 9 -26.25 -6.50 19.22
N LEU A 10 -25.87 -7.76 19.50
CA LEU A 10 -24.48 -8.22 19.43
C LEU A 10 -23.95 -8.28 17.98
N LEU A 11 -24.78 -8.63 17.00
CA LEU A 11 -24.41 -8.65 15.58
C LEU A 11 -24.12 -7.25 15.00
N ALA A 12 -24.67 -6.19 15.61
CA ALA A 12 -24.45 -4.80 15.18
C ALA A 12 -23.08 -4.23 15.61
N LEU A 13 -22.32 -4.94 16.46
CA LEU A 13 -21.04 -4.48 16.99
C LEU A 13 -19.83 -4.95 16.17
N ILE A 14 -20.04 -5.65 15.05
CA ILE A 14 -18.94 -6.12 14.21
C ILE A 14 -18.44 -4.91 13.39
N PRO A 15 -17.15 -4.53 13.49
CA PRO A 15 -16.61 -3.45 12.69
C PRO A 15 -16.65 -3.85 11.21
N VAL A 16 -17.51 -3.18 10.44
CA VAL A 16 -17.56 -3.35 8.98
C VAL A 16 -16.39 -2.54 8.41
N GLN A 17 -15.44 -3.22 7.78
CA GLN A 17 -14.37 -2.56 7.03
C GLN A 17 -14.99 -1.94 5.78
N SER A 18 -14.93 -0.61 5.63
CA SER A 18 -15.39 0.04 4.40
C SER A 18 -14.39 -0.23 3.28
N GLN A 19 -14.78 -1.03 2.30
CA GLN A 19 -14.02 -1.18 1.06
C GLN A 19 -14.29 0.06 0.20
N ALA A 20 -13.24 0.78 -0.21
CA ALA A 20 -13.33 1.97 -1.05
C ALA A 20 -13.42 1.65 -2.56
N GLN A 21 -13.64 0.38 -2.91
CA GLN A 21 -13.73 -0.10 -4.29
C GLN A 21 -15.18 0.02 -4.81
N ASP A 22 -15.33 0.02 -6.13
CA ASP A 22 -16.64 -0.08 -6.77
C ASP A 22 -17.26 -1.47 -6.57
N SER A 23 -18.47 -1.69 -7.12
CA SER A 23 -19.20 -2.95 -6.98
C SER A 23 -18.49 -4.17 -7.58
N ASN A 24 -17.47 -3.97 -8.42
CA ASN A 24 -16.68 -5.01 -9.06
C ASN A 24 -15.29 -5.16 -8.43
N GLY A 25 -14.98 -4.41 -7.37
CA GLY A 25 -13.66 -4.40 -6.74
C GLY A 25 -12.65 -3.50 -7.43
N HIS A 26 -13.06 -2.64 -8.37
CA HIS A 26 -12.15 -1.71 -9.03
C HIS A 26 -12.04 -0.39 -8.26
N PHE A 27 -10.91 0.28 -8.44
CA PHE A 27 -10.68 1.62 -7.92
C PHE A 27 -9.88 2.44 -8.93
N ALA A 28 -10.00 3.76 -8.85
CA ALA A 28 -9.30 4.67 -9.76
C ALA A 28 -7.85 4.88 -9.30
N ILE A 29 -6.91 4.60 -10.20
CA ILE A 29 -5.48 4.83 -9.97
C ILE A 29 -5.10 6.19 -10.57
N TRP A 30 -4.63 7.10 -9.72
CA TRP A 30 -4.19 8.44 -10.11
C TRP A 30 -2.66 8.54 -10.15
N GLY A 31 -2.12 9.38 -11.03
CA GLY A 31 -0.68 9.65 -11.10
C GLY A 31 0.14 8.52 -11.73
N MET A 32 1.35 8.30 -11.22
CA MET A 32 2.31 7.35 -11.82
C MET A 32 1.91 5.89 -11.66
N GLY A 33 1.06 5.54 -10.69
CA GLY A 33 0.60 4.18 -10.49
C GLY A 33 -0.17 3.58 -11.68
N ASN A 34 -0.81 4.41 -12.51
CA ASN A 34 -1.54 3.96 -13.70
C ASN A 34 -0.61 3.75 -14.93
N LYS A 35 0.70 4.00 -14.77
CA LYS A 35 1.70 3.62 -15.78
C LYS A 35 2.10 2.17 -15.57
N SER A 36 2.69 1.56 -16.60
CA SER A 36 3.15 0.18 -16.49
C SER A 36 4.46 0.08 -15.72
N CYS A 37 4.72 -1.10 -15.15
CA CYS A 37 6.03 -1.47 -14.61
C CYS A 37 7.16 -1.23 -15.62
N HIS A 38 6.96 -1.54 -16.90
CA HIS A 38 7.93 -1.21 -17.94
C HIS A 38 8.25 0.29 -18.03
N SER A 39 7.24 1.15 -17.86
CA SER A 39 7.43 2.61 -17.86
C SER A 39 8.23 3.07 -16.64
N TYR A 40 8.05 2.39 -15.50
CA TYR A 40 8.86 2.62 -14.30
C TYR A 40 10.33 2.26 -14.54
N ASN A 41 10.63 1.07 -15.08
CA ASN A 41 12.03 0.65 -15.34
C ASN A 41 12.73 1.61 -16.31
N ILE A 42 12.04 2.09 -17.35
CA ILE A 42 12.58 3.13 -18.25
C ILE A 42 12.89 4.42 -17.47
N SER A 43 12.01 4.81 -16.54
CA SER A 43 12.16 6.05 -15.79
C SER A 43 13.40 6.10 -14.91
N ARG A 44 13.91 4.93 -14.45
CA ARG A 44 15.06 4.80 -13.54
C ARG A 44 16.35 5.49 -14.00
N ASN A 45 16.45 5.81 -15.29
CA ASN A 45 17.61 6.47 -15.89
C ASN A 45 17.28 7.82 -16.53
N THR A 46 16.18 8.45 -16.11
CA THR A 46 15.68 9.72 -16.65
C THR A 46 15.17 10.62 -15.53
N ASP A 47 14.93 11.89 -15.85
CA ASP A 47 14.37 12.86 -14.88
C ASP A 47 12.94 12.51 -14.40
N GLU A 48 12.26 11.55 -15.04
CA GLU A 48 10.94 11.06 -14.64
C GLU A 48 10.98 10.17 -13.38
N GLU A 49 12.15 9.65 -12.98
CA GLU A 49 12.32 8.83 -11.78
C GLU A 49 11.72 9.50 -10.54
N GLN A 50 11.94 10.82 -10.40
CA GLN A 50 11.48 11.57 -9.24
C GLN A 50 9.95 11.51 -9.09
N ARG A 51 9.20 11.47 -10.20
CA ARG A 51 7.74 11.38 -10.15
C ARG A 51 7.26 10.03 -9.63
N TYR A 52 7.99 8.95 -9.91
CA TYR A 52 7.72 7.64 -9.32
C TYR A 52 8.09 7.60 -7.85
N LYS A 53 9.25 8.19 -7.46
CA LYS A 53 9.64 8.34 -6.05
C LYS A 53 8.55 9.07 -5.25
N ASP A 54 8.05 10.19 -5.76
CA ASP A 54 6.97 10.96 -5.13
C ASP A 54 5.69 10.13 -5.00
N TYR A 55 5.33 9.37 -6.04
CA TYR A 55 4.18 8.48 -6.02
C TYR A 55 4.32 7.37 -4.96
N ILE A 56 5.48 6.71 -4.88
CA ILE A 56 5.77 5.66 -3.87
C ILE A 56 5.64 6.23 -2.46
N MET A 57 6.25 7.38 -2.20
CA MET A 57 6.20 8.04 -0.89
C MET A 57 4.76 8.39 -0.49
N GLY A 58 3.98 8.93 -1.43
CA GLY A 58 2.56 9.22 -1.21
C GLY A 58 1.73 7.96 -0.94
N PHE A 59 1.92 6.92 -1.76
CA PHE A 59 1.21 5.65 -1.64
C PHE A 59 1.49 4.98 -0.28
N PHE A 60 2.76 4.85 0.11
CA PHE A 60 3.11 4.28 1.42
C PHE A 60 2.65 5.14 2.60
N THR A 61 2.67 6.47 2.46
CA THR A 61 2.10 7.35 3.49
C THR A 61 0.60 7.10 3.67
N ALA A 62 -0.15 6.97 2.58
CA ALA A 62 -1.58 6.66 2.64
C ALA A 62 -1.84 5.29 3.31
N PHE A 63 -1.03 4.28 3.01
CA PHE A 63 -1.14 2.97 3.65
C PHE A 63 -0.76 3.00 5.14
N ASN A 64 0.27 3.75 5.53
CA ASN A 64 0.64 3.91 6.94
C ASN A 64 -0.51 4.48 7.79
N ILE A 65 -1.32 5.37 7.21
CA ILE A 65 -2.49 5.96 7.89
C ILE A 65 -3.65 4.97 7.98
N GLN A 66 -3.89 4.20 6.92
CA GLN A 66 -5.07 3.35 6.80
C GLN A 66 -4.90 1.99 7.50
N MET A 67 -3.68 1.46 7.54
CA MET A 67 -3.44 0.10 8.05
C MET A 67 -3.37 0.09 9.57
N PRO A 68 -4.13 -0.82 10.23
CA PRO A 68 -4.06 -0.94 11.68
C PRO A 68 -2.67 -1.40 12.13
N ASP A 69 -2.25 -0.96 13.31
CA ASP A 69 -0.98 -1.37 13.93
C ASP A 69 0.21 -1.19 12.97
N THR A 70 0.28 -0.04 12.31
CA THR A 70 1.28 0.27 11.29
C THR A 70 1.81 1.69 11.48
N TYR A 71 3.14 1.81 11.61
CA TYR A 71 3.88 3.06 11.58
C TYR A 71 4.59 3.24 10.23
N ARG A 72 5.24 2.18 9.73
CA ARG A 72 5.87 2.14 8.39
C ARG A 72 5.61 0.80 7.74
N ILE A 73 4.87 0.81 6.64
CA ILE A 73 4.46 -0.37 5.89
C ILE A 73 5.64 -1.08 5.24
N ALA A 74 6.64 -0.31 4.78
CA ALA A 74 7.89 -0.84 4.23
C ALA A 74 8.90 -1.30 5.29
N GLY A 75 8.46 -1.46 6.55
CA GLY A 75 9.34 -1.89 7.63
C GLY A 75 10.54 -0.95 7.80
N HIS A 76 11.72 -1.55 7.84
CA HIS A 76 13.00 -0.85 7.98
C HIS A 76 13.61 -0.38 6.65
N MET A 77 13.08 -0.84 5.51
CA MET A 77 13.63 -0.48 4.20
C MET A 77 13.61 1.03 3.97
N ASN A 78 14.70 1.53 3.41
CA ASN A 78 14.79 2.89 2.89
C ASN A 78 14.32 2.96 1.43
N LEU A 79 14.18 4.18 0.90
CA LEU A 79 13.62 4.37 -0.45
C LEU A 79 14.45 3.66 -1.53
N GLU A 80 15.79 3.67 -1.44
CA GLU A 80 16.63 3.04 -2.46
C GLU A 80 16.51 1.51 -2.42
N GLU A 81 16.38 0.90 -1.24
CA GLU A 81 16.11 -0.54 -1.10
C GLU A 81 14.75 -0.92 -1.70
N ILE A 82 13.74 -0.07 -1.51
CA ILE A 82 12.41 -0.25 -2.10
C ILE A 82 12.49 -0.16 -3.63
N LEU A 83 13.25 0.80 -4.18
CA LEU A 83 13.40 0.95 -5.62
C LEU A 83 14.08 -0.26 -6.25
N VAL A 84 15.12 -0.82 -5.62
CA VAL A 84 15.78 -2.04 -6.10
C VAL A 84 14.78 -3.20 -6.16
N TRP A 85 13.95 -3.38 -5.13
CA TRP A 85 12.91 -4.42 -5.14
C TRP A 85 11.91 -4.21 -6.30
N LEU A 86 11.51 -2.96 -6.54
CA LEU A 86 10.56 -2.62 -7.60
C LEU A 86 11.17 -2.80 -8.99
N ASP A 87 12.48 -2.53 -9.15
CA ASP A 87 13.22 -2.76 -10.39
C ASP A 87 13.14 -4.24 -10.79
N ASP A 88 13.46 -5.14 -9.85
CA ASP A 88 13.40 -6.60 -10.03
C ASP A 88 11.97 -7.09 -10.29
N TYR A 89 11.00 -6.61 -9.50
CA TYR A 89 9.59 -6.98 -9.67
C TYR A 89 9.07 -6.59 -11.07
N CYS A 90 9.35 -5.35 -11.48
CA CYS A 90 8.84 -4.81 -12.73
C CYS A 90 9.58 -5.33 -13.98
N GLU A 91 10.80 -5.86 -13.83
CA GLU A 91 11.48 -6.60 -14.90
C GLU A 91 10.72 -7.89 -15.23
N VAL A 92 10.24 -8.61 -14.21
CA VAL A 92 9.48 -9.87 -14.39
C VAL A 92 8.03 -9.62 -14.83
N LYS A 93 7.42 -8.50 -14.41
CA LYS A 93 6.00 -8.19 -14.64
C LYS A 93 5.79 -6.86 -15.38
N PRO A 94 6.34 -6.67 -16.59
CA PRO A 94 6.42 -5.35 -17.25
C PRO A 94 5.08 -4.74 -17.65
N ILE A 95 4.04 -5.56 -17.81
CA ILE A 95 2.71 -5.13 -18.31
C ILE A 95 1.81 -4.60 -17.18
N LEU A 96 2.06 -5.03 -15.93
CA LEU A 96 1.20 -4.62 -14.81
C LEU A 96 1.27 -3.13 -14.56
N ALA A 97 0.17 -2.58 -14.04
CA ALA A 97 0.17 -1.22 -13.51
C ALA A 97 1.19 -1.11 -12.37
N PHE A 98 1.87 0.02 -12.29
CA PHE A 98 2.90 0.25 -11.28
C PHE A 98 2.30 0.26 -9.87
N GLU A 99 1.07 0.72 -9.71
CA GLU A 99 0.35 0.63 -8.43
C GLU A 99 0.27 -0.81 -7.90
N GLN A 100 0.05 -1.79 -8.78
CA GLN A 100 0.00 -3.20 -8.40
C GLN A 100 1.33 -3.69 -7.83
N SER A 101 2.47 -3.19 -8.34
CA SER A 101 3.78 -3.52 -7.78
C SER A 101 3.94 -3.05 -6.33
N LEU A 102 3.34 -1.90 -5.98
CA LEU A 102 3.35 -1.38 -4.61
C LEU A 102 2.40 -2.16 -3.70
N ALA A 103 1.23 -2.55 -4.21
CA ALA A 103 0.30 -3.40 -3.48
C ALA A 103 0.93 -4.77 -3.17
N ASP A 104 1.59 -5.39 -4.16
CA ASP A 104 2.30 -6.66 -3.98
C ASP A 104 3.50 -6.50 -3.05
N PHE A 105 4.27 -5.41 -3.16
CA PHE A 105 5.34 -5.10 -2.20
C PHE A 105 4.82 -5.10 -0.76
N ILE A 106 3.70 -4.42 -0.53
CA ILE A 106 3.08 -4.35 0.80
C ILE A 106 2.62 -5.72 1.27
N ALA A 107 2.02 -6.53 0.39
CA ALA A 107 1.59 -7.88 0.74
C ALA A 107 2.76 -8.78 1.12
N ASP A 108 3.84 -8.75 0.34
CA ASP A 108 5.03 -9.58 0.56
C ASP A 108 5.82 -9.18 1.81
N ASN A 109 5.78 -7.90 2.19
CA ASN A 109 6.51 -7.36 3.34
C ASN A 109 5.60 -7.05 4.55
N TYR A 110 4.34 -7.47 4.53
CA TYR A 110 3.34 -7.03 5.50
C TYR A 110 3.71 -7.36 6.94
N ASP A 111 4.29 -8.54 7.16
CA ASP A 111 4.65 -9.01 8.50
C ASP A 111 5.89 -8.30 9.07
N ASP A 112 6.74 -7.75 8.20
CA ASP A 112 7.96 -7.01 8.57
C ASP A 112 7.71 -5.51 8.79
N ARG A 113 6.46 -5.06 8.65
CA ARG A 113 6.11 -3.66 8.86
C ARG A 113 6.45 -3.20 10.29
N MET A 114 6.88 -1.95 10.41
CA MET A 114 7.08 -1.36 11.72
C MET A 114 5.72 -0.99 12.30
N LYS A 115 5.41 -1.56 13.47
CA LYS A 115 4.14 -1.32 14.17
C LYS A 115 4.16 -0.11 15.08
N LYS A 116 5.35 0.31 15.51
CA LYS A 116 5.56 1.42 16.45
C LYS A 116 6.60 2.39 15.91
N ALA A 117 6.42 3.67 16.24
CA ALA A 117 7.42 4.69 15.97
C ALA A 117 8.72 4.38 16.73
N PRO A 118 9.90 4.69 16.17
CA PRO A 118 11.15 4.71 16.91
C PRO A 118 11.03 5.59 18.16
N SER A 119 11.72 5.21 19.25
CA SER A 119 11.63 5.89 20.56
C SER A 119 11.78 7.42 20.47
N LYS A 120 12.69 7.91 19.63
CA LYS A 120 12.94 9.35 19.42
C LYS A 120 11.76 10.14 18.81
N PHE A 121 10.74 9.46 18.29
CA PHE A 121 9.58 10.07 17.63
C PHE A 121 8.24 9.74 18.31
N GLN A 122 8.26 9.02 19.44
CA GLN A 122 7.06 8.79 20.24
C GLN A 122 6.69 10.11 20.93
N ARG A 123 5.45 10.58 20.72
CA ARG A 123 4.90 11.80 21.35
C ARG A 123 4.18 11.45 22.65
#